data_AF-A0A421GCP6-F1
#
_entry.id   AF-A0A421GCP6-F1
#
_cell.length_a   1.000
_cell.length_b   1.000
_cell.length_c   1.000
_cell.angle_alpha   90.00
_cell.angle_beta   90.00
_cell.angle_gamma   90.00
#
_symmetry.space_group_name_H-M   'P 1'
#
loop_
_entity.id
_entity.type
_entity.pdbx_description
1 polymer ?
#
loop_
_entity_poly.entity_id
_entity_poly.type
_entity_poly.pdbx_seq_one_letter_code
_entity_poly.pdbx_strand_id
1 'polypeptide(L)'
;FMTMRVEDWLRSIKTTDDVKKLLGLDTLSADAMKLSPNVKYYDQFLAGRVNSIVARANYVPPTLVTYDVYMSNSVKSWVKSGKSVDDVKKELGLDKLSGEALRNHINIKYYYAFLALRKPDV
;
A
#
# COMPACT_ATOMS: atom_id res chain seq x y z
N PHE A 1 6.53 -26.16 -13.32
CA PHE A 1 6.37 -25.34 -14.55
C PHE A 1 4.94 -24.85 -14.81
N MET A 2 3.88 -25.66 -14.71
CA MET A 2 2.51 -25.15 -14.93
C MET A 2 1.96 -24.28 -13.78
N THR A 3 2.27 -24.58 -12.52
CA THR A 3 1.84 -23.76 -11.38
C THR A 3 2.38 -22.33 -11.42
N MET A 4 3.65 -22.15 -11.79
CA MET A 4 4.24 -20.81 -12.01
C MET A 4 3.53 -20.06 -13.13
N ARG A 5 3.13 -20.75 -14.21
CA ARG A 5 2.35 -20.14 -15.29
C ARG A 5 0.97 -19.65 -14.82
N VAL A 6 0.30 -20.39 -13.93
CA VAL A 6 -0.98 -19.96 -13.36
C VAL A 6 -0.82 -18.68 -12.52
N GLU A 7 0.23 -18.60 -11.71
CA GLU A 7 0.54 -17.39 -10.93
C GLU A 7 0.84 -16.19 -11.83
N ASP A 8 1.60 -16.38 -12.91
CA ASP A 8 1.90 -15.33 -13.90
C ASP A 8 0.61 -14.86 -14.63
N TRP A 9 -0.29 -15.77 -14.95
CA TRP A 9 -1.59 -15.42 -15.53
C TRP A 9 -2.45 -14.62 -14.55
N LEU A 10 -2.43 -14.96 -13.25
CA LEU A 10 -3.17 -14.22 -12.23
C LEU A 10 -2.64 -12.80 -12.02
N ARG A 11 -1.32 -12.60 -12.16
CA ARG A 11 -0.65 -11.29 -12.04
C ARG A 11 -0.78 -10.44 -13.30
N SER A 12 -1.07 -11.04 -14.45
CA SER A 12 -1.23 -10.33 -15.73
C SER A 12 -2.69 -10.03 -16.06
N ILE A 13 -2.92 -9.33 -17.17
CA ILE A 13 -4.25 -8.99 -17.69
C ILE A 13 -4.94 -10.14 -18.44
N LYS A 14 -4.47 -11.39 -18.27
CA LYS A 14 -5.00 -12.56 -18.97
C LYS A 14 -6.45 -12.81 -18.57
N THR A 15 -7.30 -12.99 -19.57
CA THR A 15 -8.72 -13.33 -19.41
C THR A 15 -8.91 -14.84 -19.28
N THR A 16 -10.12 -15.27 -18.90
CA THR A 16 -10.49 -16.69 -18.91
C THR A 16 -10.34 -17.28 -20.31
N ASP A 17 -10.71 -16.54 -21.35
CA ASP A 17 -10.61 -17.01 -22.73
C ASP A 17 -9.16 -17.15 -23.20
N ASP A 18 -8.28 -16.22 -22.79
CA ASP A 18 -6.86 -16.31 -23.09
C ASP A 18 -6.25 -17.57 -22.47
N VAL A 19 -6.55 -17.84 -21.20
CA VAL A 19 -6.02 -19.02 -20.50
C VAL A 19 -6.59 -20.30 -21.08
N LYS A 20 -7.89 -20.30 -21.45
CA LYS A 20 -8.52 -21.44 -22.11
C LYS A 20 -7.84 -21.78 -23.45
N LYS A 21 -7.50 -20.77 -24.26
CA LYS A 21 -6.72 -20.91 -25.50
C LYS A 21 -5.30 -21.39 -25.27
N LEU A 22 -4.59 -20.81 -24.29
CA LEU A 22 -3.22 -21.21 -23.96
C LEU A 22 -3.09 -22.66 -23.48
N LEU A 23 -4.17 -23.20 -22.90
CA LEU A 23 -4.27 -24.58 -22.47
C LEU A 23 -4.80 -25.53 -23.56
N GLY A 24 -5.16 -25.00 -24.74
CA GLY A 24 -5.74 -25.75 -25.86
C GLY A 24 -7.13 -26.33 -25.54
N LEU A 25 -7.89 -25.66 -24.66
CA LEU A 25 -9.21 -26.12 -24.21
C LEU A 25 -10.36 -25.46 -24.99
N ASP A 26 -10.08 -24.44 -25.80
CA ASP A 26 -11.08 -23.67 -26.54
C ASP A 26 -11.66 -24.43 -27.75
N THR A 27 -10.93 -25.41 -28.27
CA THR A 27 -11.35 -26.27 -29.39
C THR A 27 -12.03 -27.57 -28.96
N LEU A 28 -12.10 -27.84 -27.65
CA LEU A 28 -12.68 -29.06 -27.11
C LEU A 28 -14.17 -28.89 -26.80
N SER A 29 -14.95 -29.98 -26.98
CA SER A 29 -16.30 -30.07 -26.41
C SER A 29 -16.24 -30.04 -24.89
N ALA A 30 -17.36 -29.72 -24.24
CA ALA A 30 -17.41 -29.63 -22.77
C ALA A 30 -16.99 -30.93 -22.08
N ASP A 31 -17.37 -32.09 -22.63
CA ASP A 31 -17.00 -33.39 -22.05
C ASP A 31 -15.55 -33.76 -22.33
N ALA A 32 -15.04 -33.45 -23.52
CA ALA A 32 -13.62 -33.62 -23.83
C ALA A 32 -12.73 -32.70 -22.98
N MET A 33 -13.21 -31.50 -22.65
CA MET A 33 -12.51 -30.56 -21.78
C MET A 33 -12.35 -31.10 -20.36
N LYS A 34 -13.39 -31.74 -19.79
CA LYS A 34 -13.34 -32.35 -18.45
C LYS A 34 -12.32 -33.49 -18.34
N LEU A 35 -12.09 -34.20 -19.44
CA LEU A 35 -11.12 -35.30 -19.52
C LEU A 35 -9.69 -34.81 -19.82
N SER A 36 -9.53 -33.54 -20.19
CA SER A 36 -8.21 -32.99 -20.53
C SER A 36 -7.32 -32.88 -19.29
N PRO A 37 -6.07 -33.34 -19.33
CA PRO A 37 -5.13 -33.18 -18.21
C PRO A 37 -4.79 -31.69 -17.93
N ASN A 38 -5.11 -30.79 -18.87
CA ASN A 38 -4.91 -29.36 -18.74
C ASN A 38 -6.04 -28.64 -17.99
N VAL A 39 -7.22 -29.27 -17.83
CA VAL A 39 -8.39 -28.65 -17.18
C VAL A 39 -8.10 -28.22 -15.75
N LYS A 40 -7.29 -29.02 -15.02
CA LYS A 40 -6.87 -28.71 -13.65
C LYS A 40 -6.16 -27.36 -13.51
N TYR A 41 -5.44 -26.91 -14.53
CA TYR A 41 -4.75 -25.61 -14.51
C TYR A 41 -5.71 -24.45 -14.82
N TYR A 42 -6.74 -24.71 -15.63
CA TYR A 42 -7.83 -23.76 -15.85
C TYR A 42 -8.63 -23.55 -14.56
N ASP A 43 -8.97 -24.64 -13.87
CA ASP A 43 -9.68 -24.60 -12.59
C ASP A 43 -8.86 -23.87 -11.51
N GLN A 44 -7.55 -24.11 -11.44
CA GLN A 44 -6.64 -23.38 -10.55
C GLN A 44 -6.62 -21.87 -10.85
N PHE A 45 -6.59 -21.48 -12.12
CA PHE A 45 -6.66 -20.08 -12.52
C PHE A 45 -8.00 -19.43 -12.11
N LEU A 46 -9.13 -20.10 -12.33
CA LEU A 46 -10.45 -19.61 -11.94
C LEU A 46 -10.58 -19.47 -10.41
N ALA A 47 -10.14 -20.47 -9.66
CA ALA A 47 -10.10 -20.40 -8.20
C ALA A 47 -9.23 -19.24 -7.70
N GLY A 48 -8.05 -19.02 -8.31
CA GLY A 48 -7.19 -17.88 -8.01
C GLY A 48 -7.83 -16.52 -8.31
N ARG A 49 -8.63 -16.42 -9.39
CA ARG A 49 -9.40 -15.20 -9.71
C ARG A 49 -10.46 -14.92 -8.66
N VAL A 50 -11.24 -15.92 -8.28
CA VAL A 50 -12.26 -15.80 -7.22
C VAL A 50 -11.60 -15.39 -5.90
N ASN A 51 -10.50 -16.06 -5.51
CA ASN A 51 -9.74 -15.70 -4.31
C ASN A 51 -9.24 -14.26 -4.35
N SER A 52 -8.77 -13.78 -5.51
CA SER A 52 -8.33 -12.39 -5.67
C SER A 52 -9.48 -11.39 -5.54
N ILE A 53 -10.66 -11.72 -6.06
CA ILE A 53 -11.87 -10.88 -5.94
C ILE A 53 -12.31 -10.82 -4.48
N VAL A 54 -12.39 -11.98 -3.80
CA VAL A 54 -12.73 -12.06 -2.37
C VAL A 54 -11.72 -11.30 -1.52
N ALA A 55 -10.42 -11.46 -1.78
CA ALA A 55 -9.38 -10.73 -1.07
C ALA A 55 -9.50 -9.21 -1.25
N ARG A 56 -9.85 -8.73 -2.45
CA ARG A 56 -10.11 -7.31 -2.71
C ARG A 56 -11.38 -6.81 -2.04
N ALA A 57 -12.45 -7.59 -2.05
CA ALA A 57 -13.71 -7.25 -1.39
C ALA A 57 -13.54 -7.18 0.14
N ASN A 58 -12.71 -8.06 0.71
CA ASN A 58 -12.37 -8.09 2.13
C ASN A 58 -11.20 -7.18 2.50
N TYR A 59 -10.60 -6.49 1.54
CA TYR A 59 -9.50 -5.58 1.80
C TYR A 59 -10.04 -4.34 2.51
N VAL A 60 -9.74 -4.25 3.80
CA VAL A 60 -9.88 -3.00 4.55
C VAL A 60 -8.61 -2.19 4.26
N PRO A 61 -8.70 -1.08 3.50
CA PRO A 61 -7.53 -0.24 3.29
C PRO A 61 -6.99 0.19 4.66
N PRO A 62 -5.65 0.25 4.84
CA PRO A 62 -5.08 0.92 6.00
C PRO A 62 -5.76 2.29 6.10
N THR A 63 -6.21 2.65 7.31
CA THR A 63 -6.70 4.00 7.55
C THR A 63 -5.68 4.97 6.97
N LEU A 64 -6.10 5.78 5.99
CA LEU A 64 -5.24 6.83 5.44
C LEU A 64 -4.86 7.72 6.62
N VAL A 65 -3.64 7.54 7.13
CA VAL A 65 -3.11 8.42 8.17
C VAL A 65 -2.87 9.75 7.47
N THR A 66 -3.75 10.72 7.73
CA THR A 66 -3.57 12.05 7.17
C THR A 66 -2.24 12.61 7.63
N TYR A 67 -1.68 13.52 6.84
CA TYR A 67 -0.42 14.19 7.21
C TYR A 67 -0.51 14.84 8.60
N ASP A 68 -1.66 15.44 8.93
CA ASP A 68 -1.93 16.00 10.25
C ASP A 68 -1.88 14.96 11.39
N VAL A 69 -2.44 13.77 11.20
CA VAL A 69 -2.41 12.70 12.21
C VAL A 69 -0.98 12.18 12.39
N TYR A 70 -0.28 11.94 11.28
CA TYR A 70 1.12 11.52 11.32
C TYR A 70 1.97 12.54 12.08
N MET A 71 1.91 13.81 11.70
CA MET A 71 2.71 14.87 12.31
C MET A 71 2.36 15.11 13.77
N SER A 72 1.07 15.03 14.14
CA SER A 72 0.66 15.13 15.54
C SER A 72 1.22 14.00 16.41
N ASN A 73 1.30 12.78 15.86
CA ASN A 73 1.93 11.65 16.55
C ASN A 73 3.45 11.82 16.64
N SER A 74 4.10 12.33 15.59
CA SER A 74 5.52 12.67 15.60
C SER A 74 5.85 13.71 16.67
N VAL A 75 5.08 14.78 16.78
CA VAL A 75 5.24 15.80 17.84
C VAL A 75 5.17 15.18 19.24
N LYS A 76 4.15 14.35 19.51
CA LYS A 76 4.03 13.65 20.81
C LYS A 76 5.23 12.75 21.08
N SER A 77 5.70 12.04 20.05
CA SER A 77 6.86 11.15 20.16
C SER A 77 8.13 11.94 20.45
N TRP A 78 8.37 13.06 19.76
CA TRP A 78 9.55 13.91 19.94
C TRP A 78 9.58 14.55 21.34
N VAL A 79 8.42 15.00 21.84
CA VAL A 79 8.30 15.51 23.22
C VAL A 79 8.64 14.39 24.22
N LYS A 80 8.07 13.20 24.04
CA LYS A 80 8.32 12.05 24.92
C LYS A 80 9.78 11.61 24.90
N SER A 81 10.44 11.67 23.76
CA SER A 81 11.85 11.29 23.62
C SER A 81 12.83 12.39 24.02
N GLY A 82 12.35 13.59 24.36
CA GLY A 82 13.23 14.74 24.66
C GLY A 82 14.06 15.20 23.47
N LYS A 83 13.54 15.08 22.23
CA LYS A 83 14.26 15.52 21.02
C LYS A 83 14.61 17.02 21.12
N SER A 84 15.76 17.43 20.60
CA SER A 84 16.21 18.83 20.68
C SER A 84 15.35 19.76 19.80
N VAL A 85 15.34 21.07 20.12
CA VAL A 85 14.65 22.08 19.30
C VAL A 85 15.17 22.07 17.86
N ASP A 86 16.49 22.01 17.72
CA ASP A 86 17.16 22.12 16.42
C ASP A 86 16.91 20.88 15.55
N ASP A 87 16.91 19.68 16.14
CA ASP A 87 16.59 18.46 15.41
C ASP A 87 15.15 18.46 14.89
N VAL A 88 14.19 18.89 15.72
CA VAL A 88 12.79 19.02 15.28
C VAL A 88 12.67 20.07 14.18
N LYS A 89 13.35 21.21 14.31
CA LYS A 89 13.34 22.26 13.27
C LYS A 89 13.88 21.73 11.94
N LYS A 90 14.94 20.91 11.97
CA LYS A 90 15.53 20.27 10.80
C LYS A 90 14.65 19.18 10.21
N GLU A 91 14.03 18.31 11.03
CA GLU A 91 13.11 17.28 10.53
C GLU A 91 11.84 17.86 9.89
N LEU A 92 11.41 19.04 10.35
CA LEU A 92 10.31 19.77 9.74
C LEU A 92 10.71 20.54 8.48
N GLY A 93 12.00 20.58 8.13
CA GLY A 93 12.55 21.32 6.99
C GLY A 93 12.54 22.84 7.17
N LEU A 94 12.57 23.31 8.42
CA LEU A 94 12.44 24.74 8.77
C LEU A 94 13.78 25.40 9.10
N ASP A 95 14.87 24.64 9.16
CA ASP A 95 16.21 25.08 9.61
C ASP A 95 16.82 26.16 8.70
N LYS A 96 16.48 26.13 7.40
CA LYS A 96 16.96 27.08 6.39
C LYS A 96 15.95 28.17 6.03
N LEU A 97 14.77 28.18 6.66
CA LEU A 97 13.71 29.15 6.38
C LEU A 97 13.74 30.30 7.38
N SER A 98 13.43 31.50 6.90
CA SER A 98 13.30 32.70 7.73
C SER A 98 12.18 33.62 7.21
N GLY A 99 11.82 34.62 8.01
CA GLY A 99 10.83 35.64 7.63
C GLY A 99 9.49 35.05 7.21
N GLU A 100 8.96 35.54 6.09
CA GLU A 100 7.66 35.12 5.56
C GLU A 100 7.64 33.65 5.11
N ALA A 101 8.73 33.15 4.52
CA ALA A 101 8.83 31.77 4.07
C ALA A 101 8.67 30.77 5.23
N LEU A 102 9.20 31.09 6.41
CA LEU A 102 9.03 30.29 7.62
C LEU A 102 7.59 30.36 8.14
N ARG A 103 6.99 31.55 8.17
CA ARG A 103 5.64 31.78 8.71
C ARG A 103 4.54 31.08 7.89
N ASN A 104 4.73 30.97 6.58
CA ASN A 104 3.74 30.37 5.67
C ASN A 104 3.99 28.87 5.40
N HIS A 105 5.04 28.28 5.96
CA HIS A 105 5.36 26.88 5.73
C HIS A 105 4.36 25.95 6.42
N ILE A 106 3.85 24.93 5.72
CA ILE A 106 2.83 24.00 6.23
C ILE A 106 3.22 23.30 7.56
N ASN A 107 4.52 23.14 7.80
CA ASN A 107 5.05 22.47 8.99
C ASN A 107 5.23 23.38 10.21
N ILE A 108 5.09 24.71 10.07
CA ILE A 108 5.35 25.64 11.17
C ILE A 108 4.43 25.39 12.36
N LYS A 109 3.18 24.99 12.11
CA LYS A 109 2.19 24.68 13.15
C LYS A 109 2.63 23.53 14.05
N TYR A 110 3.33 22.52 13.52
CA TYR A 110 3.82 21.39 14.32
C TYR A 110 5.06 21.76 15.12
N TYR A 111 5.90 22.66 14.59
CA TYR A 111 7.03 23.19 15.34
C TYR A 111 6.56 23.94 16.58
N TYR A 112 5.55 24.80 16.44
CA TYR A 112 4.94 25.48 17.58
C TYR A 112 4.25 24.53 18.55
N ALA A 113 3.53 23.50 18.06
CA ALA A 113 2.95 22.48 18.92
C ALA A 113 4.02 21.73 19.73
N PHE A 114 5.17 21.41 19.12
CA PHE A 114 6.30 20.79 19.81
C PHE A 114 6.88 21.71 20.90
N LEU A 115 7.11 22.98 20.61
CA LEU A 115 7.62 23.97 21.57
C LEU A 115 6.66 24.20 22.74
N ALA A 116 5.35 24.15 22.51
CA ALA A 116 4.34 24.32 23.55
C ALA A 116 4.22 23.10 24.48
N LEU A 117 4.47 21.88 23.97
CA LEU A 117 4.30 20.64 24.72
C LEU A 117 5.56 20.18 25.46
N ARG A 118 6.75 20.66 25.06
CA ARG A 118 8.00 20.36 25.77
C ARG A 118 8.07 21.13 27.09
N LYS A 119 8.78 20.57 28.07
CA LYS A 119 9.15 21.32 29.28
C LYS A 119 10.23 22.35 28.92
N PRO A 120 10.26 23.52 29.60
CA PRO A 120 11.37 24.47 29.45
C PRO A 120 12.69 23.78 29.81
N ASP A 121 13.74 24.10 29.08
CA ASP A 121 15.10 23.68 29.45
C ASP A 121 15.45 24.35 30.79
N VAL A 122 15.73 23.53 31.81
CA VAL A 122 16.14 23.97 33.16
C VAL A 122 17.62 24.32 33.16
#